data_AF-A0A8G1W5Q7-F1
#
_entry.id   AF-A0A8G1W5Q7-F1
#
_cell.length_a   1.000
_cell.length_b   1.000
_cell.length_c   1.000
_cell.angle_alpha   90.00
_cell.angle_beta   90.00
_cell.angle_gamma   90.00
#
_symmetry.space_group_name_H-M   'P 1'
#
loop_
_entity.id
_entity.type
_entity.pdbx_description
1 polymer ?
#
loop_
_entity_poly.entity_id
_entity_poly.type
_entity_poly.pdbx_seq_one_letter_code
_entity_poly.pdbx_strand_id
1 'polypeptide(L)'
;MSTRNPKDRAVISTINKLGWDLLIQFRTNDNAPYSNSTLVSGLSTFSALTMLAGAAVDPKQREMCAKFGAGSLRDLQATYPRMRRMLESDNVFHSANGLVAETQVCLSPQYQDYLRGLKVDANLHFRDLADSVAEINKWISRTTNRRIPSLLTADDLRGSVVALINALIFAAAWAEPFHPRDTVRCAPFYPTTKNGLKATATVDMMYKHGKEVLVYQGERYTAVRLPYHCTPPSE
;
A
#
# COMPACT_ATOMS: atom_id res chain seq x y z
N MET A 1 -14.86 3.89 10.93
CA MET A 1 -15.47 2.54 10.84
C MET A 1 -16.74 2.53 11.65
N SER A 2 -17.85 2.02 11.13
CA SER A 2 -18.80 1.37 12.02
C SER A 2 -18.15 0.06 12.42
N THR A 3 -17.45 0.05 13.55
CA THR A 3 -16.85 -1.15 14.18
C THR A 3 -17.89 -2.23 14.54
N ARG A 4 -19.14 -2.06 14.09
CA ARG A 4 -20.29 -2.90 14.39
C ARG A 4 -20.32 -4.19 13.56
N ASN A 5 -19.72 -4.25 12.35
CA ASN A 5 -19.68 -5.49 11.55
C ASN A 5 -18.47 -6.38 11.93
N PRO A 6 -18.69 -7.61 12.45
CA PRO A 6 -17.61 -8.54 12.80
C PRO A 6 -16.70 -8.93 11.63
N LYS A 7 -17.26 -9.05 10.41
CA LYS A 7 -16.49 -9.45 9.22
C LYS A 7 -15.48 -8.37 8.82
N ASP A 8 -15.91 -7.10 8.83
CA ASP A 8 -15.02 -5.98 8.53
C ASP A 8 -13.85 -5.95 9.54
N ARG A 9 -14.14 -6.15 10.84
CA ARG A 9 -13.10 -6.22 11.90
C ARG A 9 -12.08 -7.33 11.67
N ALA A 10 -12.52 -8.52 11.26
CA ALA A 10 -11.63 -9.64 10.97
C ALA A 10 -10.68 -9.30 9.81
N VAL A 11 -11.21 -8.79 8.70
CA VAL A 11 -10.41 -8.37 7.52
C VAL A 11 -9.41 -7.28 7.90
N ILE A 12 -9.83 -6.26 8.65
CA ILE A 12 -8.95 -5.17 9.13
C ILE A 12 -7.83 -5.71 10.02
N SER A 13 -8.15 -6.63 10.93
CA SER A 13 -7.16 -7.27 11.78
C SER A 13 -6.12 -8.03 10.95
N THR A 14 -6.55 -8.74 9.91
CA THR A 14 -5.65 -9.43 8.99
C THR A 14 -4.76 -8.47 8.23
N ILE A 15 -5.29 -7.35 7.73
CA ILE A 15 -4.50 -6.31 7.04
C ILE A 15 -3.41 -5.73 7.96
N ASN A 16 -3.78 -5.41 9.20
CA ASN A 16 -2.83 -4.88 10.18
C ASN A 16 -1.73 -5.90 10.49
N LYS A 17 -2.09 -7.16 10.71
CA LYS A 17 -1.13 -8.24 10.95
C LYS A 17 -0.19 -8.42 9.75
N LEU A 18 -0.72 -8.47 8.54
CA LEU A 18 0.06 -8.58 7.31
C LEU A 18 1.08 -7.43 7.18
N GLY A 19 0.67 -6.20 7.48
CA GLY A 19 1.57 -5.05 7.45
C GLY A 19 2.74 -5.18 8.43
N TRP A 20 2.48 -5.66 9.66
CA TRP A 20 3.52 -5.91 10.65
C TRP A 20 4.44 -7.06 10.23
N ASP A 21 3.89 -8.18 9.79
CA ASP A 21 4.65 -9.36 9.38
C ASP A 21 5.60 -9.02 8.22
N LEU A 22 5.12 -8.28 7.21
CA LEU A 22 5.94 -7.81 6.09
C LEU A 22 7.04 -6.85 6.54
N LEU A 23 6.73 -5.88 7.43
CA LEU A 23 7.73 -4.94 7.92
C LEU A 23 8.84 -5.67 8.68
N ILE A 24 8.50 -6.64 9.52
CA ILE A 24 9.48 -7.49 10.22
C ILE A 24 10.32 -8.24 9.18
N GLN A 25 9.69 -8.92 8.22
CA GLN A 25 10.38 -9.70 7.20
C GLN A 25 11.38 -8.87 6.39
N PHE A 26 11.01 -7.65 5.97
CA PHE A 26 11.92 -6.77 5.22
C PHE A 26 13.07 -6.23 6.08
N ARG A 27 12.88 -6.11 7.40
CA ARG A 27 13.91 -5.60 8.33
C ARG A 27 14.83 -6.67 8.88
N THR A 28 14.37 -7.92 8.98
CA THR A 28 15.19 -9.06 9.45
C THR A 28 15.93 -9.76 8.32
N ASN A 29 15.74 -9.35 7.06
CA ASN A 29 16.49 -9.88 5.95
C ASN A 29 17.89 -9.23 5.90
N ASP A 30 18.90 -9.96 6.37
CA ASP A 30 20.29 -9.49 6.61
C ASP A 30 21.02 -8.94 5.37
N ASN A 31 20.47 -9.16 4.17
CA ASN A 31 21.00 -8.67 2.91
C ASN A 31 20.53 -7.25 2.54
N ALA A 32 19.57 -6.66 3.28
CA ALA A 32 19.13 -5.30 3.03
C ALA A 32 20.21 -4.29 3.47
N PRO A 33 20.64 -3.34 2.61
CA PRO A 33 21.55 -2.29 3.01
C PRO A 33 20.96 -1.47 4.16
N TYR A 34 21.72 -1.26 5.23
CA TYR A 34 21.33 -0.43 6.39
C TYR A 34 20.99 1.03 6.01
N SER A 35 21.27 1.44 4.78
CA SER A 35 21.02 2.76 4.19
C SER A 35 19.60 2.96 3.63
N ASN A 36 18.76 1.94 3.58
CA ASN A 36 17.47 2.04 2.89
C ASN A 36 16.31 2.26 3.88
N SER A 37 15.51 3.30 3.65
CA SER A 37 14.21 3.45 4.30
C SER A 37 13.24 2.37 3.78
N THR A 38 12.53 1.72 4.69
CA THR A 38 11.53 0.70 4.35
C THR A 38 10.13 1.27 4.59
N LEU A 39 9.28 1.19 3.57
CA LEU A 39 7.86 1.51 3.68
C LEU A 39 7.06 0.31 3.17
N VAL A 40 6.03 -0.09 3.93
CA VAL A 40 5.15 -1.21 3.59
C VAL A 40 3.71 -0.79 3.80
N SER A 41 2.82 -1.20 2.91
CA SER A 41 1.39 -1.04 3.10
C SER A 41 0.70 -2.41 3.08
N GLY A 42 0.32 -2.88 4.27
CA GLY A 42 -0.44 -4.12 4.42
C GLY A 42 -1.75 -4.10 3.63
N LEU A 43 -2.39 -2.95 3.51
CA LEU A 43 -3.62 -2.80 2.71
C LEU A 43 -3.36 -2.98 1.21
N SER A 44 -2.26 -2.43 0.70
CA SER A 44 -1.88 -2.55 -0.70
C SER A 44 -1.57 -4.00 -1.07
N THR A 45 -0.75 -4.67 -0.26
CA THR A 45 -0.46 -6.09 -0.43
C THR A 45 -1.73 -6.93 -0.33
N PHE A 46 -2.60 -6.63 0.65
CA PHE A 46 -3.89 -7.30 0.78
C PHE A 46 -4.77 -7.12 -0.46
N SER A 47 -4.74 -5.95 -1.11
CA SER A 47 -5.43 -5.70 -2.37
C SER A 47 -4.96 -6.64 -3.47
N ALA A 48 -3.64 -6.74 -3.69
CA ALA A 48 -3.06 -7.64 -4.68
C ALA A 48 -3.40 -9.11 -4.39
N LEU A 49 -3.33 -9.52 -3.12
CA LEU A 49 -3.72 -10.87 -2.70
C LEU A 49 -5.22 -11.14 -2.86
N THR A 50 -6.06 -10.13 -2.67
CA THR A 50 -7.51 -10.22 -2.91
C THR A 50 -7.82 -10.35 -4.40
N MET A 51 -7.06 -9.69 -5.28
CA MET A 51 -7.12 -9.92 -6.73
C MET A 51 -6.75 -11.37 -7.06
N LEU A 52 -5.63 -11.87 -6.52
CA LEU A 52 -5.18 -13.24 -6.72
C LEU A 52 -6.20 -14.29 -6.24
N ALA A 53 -6.90 -14.04 -5.13
CA ALA A 53 -7.93 -14.95 -4.62
C ALA A 53 -9.05 -15.20 -5.63
N GLY A 54 -9.37 -14.22 -6.49
CA GLY A 54 -10.38 -14.39 -7.55
C GLY A 54 -9.96 -15.31 -8.69
N ALA A 55 -8.64 -15.45 -8.91
CA ALA A 55 -8.09 -16.38 -9.90
C ALA A 55 -7.83 -17.78 -9.32
N ALA A 56 -7.80 -17.92 -7.99
CA ALA A 56 -7.58 -19.20 -7.34
C ALA A 56 -8.76 -20.15 -7.59
N VAL A 57 -8.44 -21.42 -7.83
CA VAL A 57 -9.43 -22.51 -7.91
C VAL A 57 -9.59 -23.19 -6.55
N ASP A 58 -10.73 -23.83 -6.34
CA ASP A 58 -10.96 -24.60 -5.13
C ASP A 58 -10.00 -25.80 -5.02
N PRO A 59 -9.54 -26.15 -3.80
CA PRO A 59 -9.94 -25.58 -2.50
C PRO A 59 -9.12 -24.34 -2.07
N LYS A 60 -8.08 -23.95 -2.81
CA LYS A 60 -7.16 -22.86 -2.45
C LYS A 60 -7.87 -21.51 -2.30
N GLN A 61 -8.88 -21.25 -3.13
CA GLN A 61 -9.69 -20.04 -3.01
C GLN A 61 -10.34 -19.92 -1.63
N ARG A 62 -10.97 -20.99 -1.13
CA ARG A 62 -11.59 -21.01 0.20
C ARG A 62 -10.56 -20.84 1.31
N GLU A 63 -9.40 -21.46 1.19
CA GLU A 63 -8.29 -21.28 2.14
C GLU A 63 -7.82 -19.82 2.20
N MET A 64 -7.62 -19.18 1.04
CA MET A 64 -7.23 -17.77 0.97
C MET A 64 -8.30 -16.86 1.61
N CYS A 65 -9.58 -17.08 1.30
CA CYS A 65 -10.68 -16.31 1.90
C CYS A 65 -10.66 -16.42 3.43
N ALA A 66 -10.54 -17.64 3.97
CA ALA A 66 -10.48 -17.88 5.40
C ALA A 66 -9.28 -17.17 6.05
N LYS A 67 -8.09 -17.26 5.44
CA LYS A 67 -6.89 -16.54 5.90
C LYS A 67 -7.07 -15.02 5.86
N PHE A 68 -7.87 -14.51 4.92
CA PHE A 68 -8.18 -13.09 4.80
C PHE A 68 -9.30 -12.62 5.74
N GLY A 69 -9.83 -13.50 6.60
CA GLY A 69 -10.91 -13.17 7.53
C GLY A 69 -12.28 -13.06 6.85
N ALA A 70 -12.44 -13.64 5.66
CA ALA A 70 -13.67 -13.65 4.89
C ALA A 70 -14.22 -15.07 4.74
N GLY A 71 -15.55 -15.22 4.72
CA GLY A 71 -16.18 -16.53 4.55
C GLY A 71 -16.22 -17.01 3.10
N SER A 72 -16.05 -16.11 2.13
CA SER A 72 -16.12 -16.41 0.71
C SER A 72 -15.45 -15.32 -0.14
N LEU A 73 -15.25 -15.62 -1.42
CA LEU A 73 -14.79 -14.63 -2.40
C LEU A 73 -15.77 -13.46 -2.52
N ARG A 74 -17.07 -13.73 -2.43
CA ARG A 74 -18.13 -12.70 -2.43
C ARG A 74 -18.03 -11.77 -1.22
N ASP A 75 -17.70 -12.31 -0.04
CA ASP A 75 -17.47 -11.50 1.16
C ASP A 75 -16.27 -10.54 0.97
N LEU A 76 -15.18 -11.01 0.37
CA LEU A 76 -14.02 -10.17 0.03
C LEU A 76 -14.38 -9.08 -0.97
N GLN A 77 -15.07 -9.46 -2.06
CA GLN A 77 -15.51 -8.54 -3.11
C GLN A 77 -16.44 -7.45 -2.57
N ALA A 78 -17.26 -7.76 -1.57
CA ALA A 78 -18.14 -6.79 -0.94
C ALA A 78 -17.40 -5.89 0.06
N THR A 79 -16.42 -6.43 0.79
CA THR A 79 -15.76 -5.75 1.91
C THR A 79 -14.66 -4.79 1.45
N TYR A 80 -13.83 -5.23 0.51
CA TYR A 80 -12.69 -4.45 0.05
C TYR A 80 -13.09 -3.07 -0.54
N PRO A 81 -14.07 -2.96 -1.46
CA PRO A 81 -14.47 -1.65 -2.00
C PRO A 81 -15.05 -0.69 -0.96
N ARG A 82 -15.73 -1.21 0.09
CA ARG A 82 -16.22 -0.39 1.20
C ARG A 82 -15.04 0.24 1.96
N MET A 83 -14.04 -0.58 2.28
CA MET A 83 -12.83 -0.12 2.97
C MET A 83 -12.05 0.89 2.12
N ARG A 84 -11.86 0.58 0.83
CA ARG A 84 -11.18 1.47 -0.12
C ARG A 84 -11.87 2.83 -0.20
N ARG A 85 -13.20 2.88 -0.34
CA ARG A 85 -13.96 4.14 -0.41
C ARG A 85 -13.75 5.02 0.82
N MET A 86 -13.69 4.42 2.01
CA MET A 86 -13.45 5.17 3.26
C MET A 86 -12.05 5.77 3.34
N LEU A 87 -11.07 5.21 2.62
CA LEU A 87 -9.70 5.71 2.61
C LEU A 87 -9.49 6.73 1.49
N GLU A 88 -10.13 6.52 0.33
CA GLU A 88 -10.06 7.41 -0.82
C GLU A 88 -10.93 8.69 -0.67
N SER A 89 -11.88 8.74 0.27
CA SER A 89 -12.80 9.88 0.44
C SER A 89 -12.11 11.21 0.77
N ASP A 90 -10.86 11.17 1.23
CA ASP A 90 -10.10 12.37 1.62
C ASP A 90 -9.12 12.88 0.57
N ASN A 91 -9.03 12.27 -0.62
CA ASN A 91 -7.96 12.51 -1.60
C ASN A 91 -6.52 12.37 -1.04
N VAL A 92 -6.38 11.90 0.20
CA VAL A 92 -5.11 11.64 0.87
C VAL A 92 -4.50 10.33 0.39
N PHE A 93 -5.36 9.41 0.00
CA PHE A 93 -5.03 8.06 -0.39
C PHE A 93 -5.42 7.85 -1.85
N HIS A 94 -4.48 7.38 -2.66
CA HIS A 94 -4.75 6.99 -4.03
C HIS A 94 -4.20 5.59 -4.27
N SER A 95 -5.02 4.70 -4.83
CA SER A 95 -4.61 3.34 -5.19
C SER A 95 -4.71 3.12 -6.70
N ALA A 96 -3.67 2.50 -7.26
CA ALA A 96 -3.61 2.04 -8.63
C ALA A 96 -3.53 0.51 -8.63
N ASN A 97 -4.65 -0.14 -8.91
CA ASN A 97 -4.75 -1.59 -9.01
C ASN A 97 -5.04 -1.98 -10.45
N GLY A 98 -4.21 -2.82 -11.04
CA GLY A 98 -4.34 -3.27 -12.41
C GLY A 98 -3.98 -4.74 -12.56
N LEU A 99 -4.57 -5.39 -13.56
CA LEU A 99 -4.10 -6.66 -14.07
C LEU A 99 -3.64 -6.42 -15.50
N VAL A 100 -2.36 -6.71 -15.76
CA VAL A 100 -1.80 -6.74 -17.12
C VAL A 100 -1.66 -8.18 -17.55
N ALA A 101 -2.01 -8.48 -18.80
CA ALA A 101 -1.94 -9.82 -19.35
C ALA A 101 -1.43 -9.76 -20.79
N GLU A 102 -0.84 -10.86 -21.25
CA GLU A 102 -0.52 -11.00 -22.66
C GLU A 102 -1.78 -11.29 -23.49
N THR A 103 -1.81 -10.88 -24.74
CA THR A 103 -3.02 -10.92 -25.60
C THR A 103 -3.61 -12.31 -25.80
N GLN A 104 -2.81 -13.37 -25.68
CA GLN A 104 -3.24 -14.75 -25.77
C GLN A 104 -3.86 -15.28 -24.47
N VAL A 105 -3.77 -14.54 -23.37
CA VAL A 105 -4.36 -14.94 -22.09
C VAL A 105 -5.83 -14.56 -22.05
N CYS A 106 -6.69 -15.57 -22.02
CA CYS A 106 -8.13 -15.40 -21.85
C CYS A 106 -8.51 -15.46 -20.37
N LEU A 107 -8.83 -14.31 -19.78
CA LEU A 107 -9.40 -14.26 -18.42
C LEU A 107 -10.86 -14.76 -18.46
N SER A 108 -11.25 -15.61 -17.51
CA SER A 108 -12.63 -16.08 -17.43
C SER A 108 -13.60 -14.93 -17.14
N PRO A 109 -14.83 -14.93 -17.68
CA PRO A 109 -15.82 -13.88 -17.41
C PRO A 109 -16.06 -13.69 -15.90
N GLN A 110 -16.09 -14.77 -15.14
CA GLN A 110 -16.27 -14.74 -13.68
C GLN A 110 -15.13 -14.00 -12.97
N TYR A 111 -13.89 -14.17 -13.43
CA TYR A 111 -12.75 -13.46 -12.85
C TYR A 111 -12.73 -11.98 -13.25
N GLN A 112 -13.08 -11.67 -14.50
CA GLN A 112 -13.23 -10.28 -14.95
C GLN A 112 -14.32 -9.53 -14.16
N ASP A 113 -15.46 -10.17 -13.91
CA ASP A 113 -16.53 -9.62 -13.08
C ASP A 113 -16.09 -9.45 -11.62
N TYR A 114 -15.29 -10.40 -11.12
CA TYR A 114 -14.70 -10.30 -9.79
C TYR A 114 -13.82 -9.05 -9.65
N LEU A 115 -12.85 -8.87 -10.56
CA LEU A 115 -11.94 -7.72 -10.59
C LEU A 115 -12.67 -6.38 -10.78
N ARG A 116 -13.73 -6.37 -11.61
CA ARG A 116 -14.58 -5.18 -11.80
C ARG A 116 -15.24 -4.74 -10.51
N GLY A 117 -15.71 -5.68 -9.68
CA GLY A 117 -16.25 -5.39 -8.35
C GLY A 117 -15.20 -4.78 -7.40
N LEU A 118 -13.93 -5.14 -7.56
CA LEU A 118 -12.80 -4.57 -6.81
C LEU A 118 -12.29 -3.22 -7.37
N LYS A 119 -12.87 -2.74 -8.49
CA LYS A 119 -12.42 -1.53 -9.21
C LYS A 119 -10.94 -1.64 -9.65
N VAL A 120 -10.59 -2.80 -10.20
CA VAL A 120 -9.29 -3.10 -10.82
C VAL A 120 -9.40 -2.90 -12.32
N ASP A 121 -8.41 -2.25 -12.94
CA ASP A 121 -8.32 -2.16 -14.40
C ASP A 121 -7.72 -3.48 -14.95
N ALA A 122 -8.54 -4.29 -15.60
CA ALA A 122 -8.15 -5.58 -16.17
C ALA A 122 -8.19 -5.60 -17.71
N ASN A 123 -8.25 -4.42 -18.34
CA ASN A 123 -8.33 -4.30 -19.80
C ASN A 123 -6.95 -4.15 -20.46
N LEU A 124 -5.87 -4.29 -19.69
CA LEU A 124 -4.51 -4.02 -20.13
C LEU A 124 -3.89 -5.27 -20.76
N HIS A 125 -4.03 -5.38 -22.08
CA HIS A 125 -3.48 -6.50 -22.85
C HIS A 125 -2.33 -6.05 -23.75
N PHE A 126 -1.24 -6.80 -23.72
CA PHE A 126 -0.03 -6.51 -24.50
C PHE A 126 0.42 -7.76 -25.25
N ARG A 127 1.19 -7.62 -26.33
CA ARG A 127 1.71 -8.81 -27.03
C ARG A 127 2.73 -9.56 -26.17
N ASP A 128 3.59 -8.80 -25.51
CA ASP A 128 4.63 -9.26 -24.57
C ASP A 128 4.70 -8.23 -23.43
N LEU A 129 4.72 -8.68 -22.18
CA LEU A 129 4.72 -7.77 -21.03
C LEU A 129 6.06 -7.06 -20.82
N ALA A 130 7.18 -7.73 -21.07
CA ALA A 130 8.51 -7.17 -20.85
C ALA A 130 8.83 -6.07 -21.86
N ASP A 131 8.48 -6.30 -23.13
CA ASP A 131 8.63 -5.30 -24.21
C ASP A 131 7.71 -4.10 -24.00
N SER A 132 6.57 -4.29 -23.32
CA SER A 132 5.56 -3.24 -23.09
C SER A 132 5.71 -2.54 -21.72
N VAL A 133 6.83 -2.72 -21.02
CA VAL A 133 7.02 -2.16 -19.67
C VAL A 133 6.89 -0.64 -19.63
N ALA A 134 7.26 0.05 -20.72
CA ALA A 134 7.13 1.49 -20.83
C ALA A 134 5.66 1.94 -20.87
N GLU A 135 4.80 1.26 -21.64
CA GLU A 135 3.36 1.53 -21.63
C GLU A 135 2.72 1.20 -20.28
N ILE A 136 3.14 0.11 -19.65
CA ILE A 136 2.66 -0.30 -18.33
C ILE A 136 3.01 0.77 -17.29
N ASN A 137 4.27 1.23 -17.23
CA ASN A 137 4.69 2.32 -16.34
C ASN A 137 3.98 3.64 -16.66
N LYS A 138 3.67 3.93 -17.93
CA LYS A 138 2.87 5.10 -18.31
C LYS A 138 1.45 5.01 -17.76
N TRP A 139 0.83 3.82 -17.79
CA TRP A 139 -0.46 3.58 -17.14
C TRP A 139 -0.35 3.77 -15.62
N ILE A 140 0.66 3.19 -14.97
CA ILE A 140 0.90 3.36 -13.51
C ILE A 140 1.04 4.85 -13.18
N SER A 141 1.92 5.57 -13.88
CA SER A 141 2.17 6.99 -13.68
C SER A 141 0.90 7.81 -13.83
N ARG A 142 0.08 7.56 -14.86
CA ARG A 142 -1.21 8.24 -15.03
C ARG A 142 -2.17 7.95 -13.88
N THR A 143 -2.34 6.69 -13.51
CA THR A 143 -3.27 6.26 -12.44
C THR A 143 -2.82 6.76 -11.05
N THR A 144 -1.52 7.03 -10.89
CA THR A 144 -0.89 7.54 -9.67
C THR A 144 -0.68 9.05 -9.71
N ASN A 145 -1.37 9.80 -10.58
CA ASN A 145 -1.22 11.26 -10.72
C ASN A 145 0.26 11.70 -10.84
N ARG A 146 1.05 10.90 -11.56
CA ARG A 146 2.50 11.05 -11.81
C ARG A 146 3.40 10.94 -10.58
N ARG A 147 2.90 10.48 -9.44
CA ARG A 147 3.71 10.29 -8.21
C ARG A 147 4.57 9.03 -8.25
N ILE A 148 4.15 8.01 -8.98
CA ILE A 148 4.92 6.78 -9.21
C ILE A 148 5.21 6.71 -10.72
N PRO A 149 6.26 7.39 -11.20
CA PRO A 149 6.53 7.52 -12.63
C PRO A 149 7.00 6.21 -13.28
N SER A 150 7.67 5.36 -12.49
CA SER A 150 8.17 4.05 -12.92
C SER A 150 8.14 3.11 -11.71
N LEU A 151 7.58 1.92 -11.89
CA LEU A 151 7.54 0.87 -10.87
C LEU A 151 8.26 -0.40 -11.32
N LEU A 152 8.16 -0.73 -12.62
CA LEU A 152 8.62 -1.99 -13.18
C LEU A 152 9.76 -1.77 -14.17
N THR A 153 10.63 -2.76 -14.27
CA THR A 153 11.63 -2.92 -15.33
C THR A 153 11.23 -4.08 -16.25
N ALA A 154 11.80 -4.15 -17.46
CA ALA A 154 11.53 -5.26 -18.37
C ALA A 154 11.91 -6.61 -17.74
N ASP A 155 12.96 -6.62 -16.91
CA ASP A 155 13.40 -7.82 -16.20
C ASP A 155 12.39 -8.31 -15.17
N ASP A 156 11.63 -7.41 -14.51
CA ASP A 156 10.57 -7.80 -13.57
C ASP A 156 9.41 -8.54 -14.25
N LEU A 157 9.21 -8.30 -15.56
CA LEU A 157 8.13 -8.88 -16.35
C LEU A 157 8.60 -10.01 -17.28
N ARG A 158 9.90 -10.28 -17.35
CA ARG A 158 10.48 -11.26 -18.26
C ARG A 158 9.90 -12.66 -18.00
N GLY A 159 9.26 -13.24 -19.01
CA GLY A 159 8.63 -14.56 -18.92
C GLY A 159 7.29 -14.59 -18.17
N SER A 160 6.77 -13.43 -17.75
CA SER A 160 5.44 -13.32 -17.15
C SER A 160 4.39 -13.11 -18.22
N VAL A 161 3.33 -13.93 -18.20
CA VAL A 161 2.17 -13.77 -19.11
C VAL A 161 1.01 -12.99 -18.49
N VAL A 162 1.03 -12.84 -17.15
CA VAL A 162 0.07 -12.05 -16.36
C VAL A 162 0.80 -11.45 -15.17
N ALA A 163 0.53 -10.18 -14.85
CA ALA A 163 1.00 -9.55 -13.62
C ALA A 163 -0.11 -8.76 -12.93
N LEU A 164 -0.14 -8.85 -11.60
CA LEU A 164 -1.00 -8.04 -10.73
C LEU A 164 -0.21 -6.83 -10.27
N ILE A 165 -0.66 -5.65 -10.70
CA ILE A 165 -0.03 -4.38 -10.37
C ILE A 165 -0.81 -3.73 -9.24
N ASN A 166 -0.08 -3.36 -8.19
CA ASN A 166 -0.62 -2.63 -7.07
C ASN A 166 0.35 -1.51 -6.67
N ALA A 167 -0.15 -0.28 -6.68
CA ALA A 167 0.58 0.92 -6.31
C ALA A 167 -0.29 1.80 -5.40
N LEU A 168 0.34 2.46 -4.43
CA LEU A 168 -0.35 3.24 -3.43
C LEU A 168 0.41 4.52 -3.13
N ILE A 169 -0.33 5.62 -3.08
CA ILE A 169 0.18 6.92 -2.64
C ILE A 169 -0.56 7.31 -1.39
N PHE A 170 0.22 7.72 -0.40
CA PHE A 170 -0.27 8.45 0.75
C PHE A 170 0.36 9.85 0.72
N ALA A 171 -0.49 10.87 0.58
CA ALA A 171 -0.07 12.27 0.59
C ALA A 171 -1.18 13.10 1.23
N ALA A 172 -0.94 13.56 2.46
CA ALA A 172 -1.93 14.32 3.22
C ALA A 172 -1.34 15.61 3.77
N ALA A 173 -2.19 16.62 3.91
CA ALA A 173 -1.89 17.77 4.76
C ALA A 173 -2.03 17.36 6.24
N TRP A 174 -1.19 17.89 7.11
CA TRP A 174 -1.39 17.77 8.56
C TRP A 174 -2.71 18.45 8.96
N ALA A 175 -3.39 17.93 9.97
CA ALA A 175 -4.58 18.60 10.53
C ALA A 175 -4.21 19.97 11.09
N GLU A 176 -3.04 20.03 11.72
CA GLU A 176 -2.38 21.25 12.13
C GLU A 176 -0.98 21.33 11.50
N PRO A 177 -0.78 22.19 10.49
CA PRO A 177 0.50 22.33 9.82
C PRO A 177 1.65 22.76 10.74
N PHE A 178 2.86 22.32 10.40
CA PHE A 178 4.09 22.88 10.94
C PHE A 178 4.27 24.31 10.39
N HIS A 179 4.70 25.24 11.24
CA HIS A 179 5.03 26.58 10.77
C HIS A 179 6.38 26.55 10.03
N PRO A 180 6.47 27.00 8.76
CA PRO A 180 7.73 26.91 8.01
C PRO A 180 8.90 27.66 8.65
N ARG A 181 8.61 28.71 9.44
CA ARG A 181 9.61 29.51 10.17
C ARG A 181 10.27 28.74 11.32
N ASP A 182 9.61 27.71 11.83
CA ASP A 182 10.12 26.89 12.93
C ASP A 182 10.96 25.72 12.42
N THR A 183 11.17 25.61 11.10
CA THR A 183 12.04 24.60 10.50
C THR A 183 13.49 24.97 10.74
N VAL A 184 14.20 24.13 11.48
CA VAL A 184 15.64 24.26 11.70
C VAL A 184 16.37 23.64 10.51
N ARG A 185 17.06 24.48 9.74
CA ARG A 185 17.87 24.05 8.60
C ARG A 185 19.18 23.40 9.08
N CYS A 186 19.67 22.44 8.31
CA CYS A 186 20.94 21.74 8.58
C CYS A 186 21.05 21.10 9.99
N ALA A 187 19.94 20.68 10.57
CA ALA A 187 19.92 20.01 11.87
C ALA A 187 20.58 18.63 11.80
N PRO A 188 21.29 18.18 12.86
CA PRO A 188 21.94 16.88 12.86
C PRO A 188 20.91 15.73 12.88
N PHE A 189 21.15 14.72 12.05
CA PHE A 189 20.44 13.44 12.03
C PHE A 189 21.45 12.29 12.14
N TYR A 190 21.13 11.28 12.95
CA TYR A 190 22.04 10.19 13.30
C TYR A 190 21.56 8.87 12.66
N PRO A 191 21.96 8.57 11.41
CA PRO A 191 21.57 7.33 10.76
C PRO A 191 22.24 6.11 11.42
N THR A 192 21.54 4.98 11.40
CA THR A 192 22.12 3.69 11.78
C THR A 192 23.20 3.30 10.77
N THR A 193 24.43 3.03 11.24
CA THR A 193 25.53 2.54 10.38
C THR A 193 25.90 1.10 10.73
N LYS A 194 26.25 0.31 9.71
CA LYS A 194 26.60 -1.12 9.85
C LYS A 194 27.85 -1.36 10.72
N ASN A 195 28.69 -0.33 10.93
CA ASN A 195 30.02 -0.47 11.55
C ASN A 195 30.20 0.40 12.81
N GLY A 196 29.14 0.95 13.41
CA GLY A 196 29.25 1.79 14.62
C GLY A 196 29.94 3.14 14.40
N LEU A 197 30.27 3.50 13.15
CA LEU A 197 30.71 4.84 12.77
C LEU A 197 29.54 5.80 13.01
N LYS A 198 29.73 6.79 13.90
CA LYS A 198 28.80 7.90 14.08
C LYS A 198 28.82 8.79 12.84
N ALA A 199 28.14 8.35 11.78
CA ALA A 199 27.81 9.25 10.68
C ALA A 199 26.78 10.25 11.20
N THR A 200 26.96 11.52 10.88
CA THR A 200 25.94 12.55 11.09
C THR A 200 25.57 13.09 9.72
N ALA A 201 24.28 13.00 9.39
CA ALA A 201 23.71 13.68 8.25
C ALA A 201 23.11 15.02 8.72
N THR A 202 22.87 15.93 7.79
CA THR A 202 22.09 17.15 8.07
C THR A 202 20.76 17.09 7.34
N VAL A 203 19.70 17.56 7.99
CA VAL A 203 18.34 17.58 7.46
C VAL A 203 17.64 18.90 7.82
N ASP A 204 16.57 19.21 7.10
CA ASP A 204 15.66 20.29 7.48
C ASP A 204 14.62 19.76 8.45
N MET A 205 14.80 20.06 9.74
CA MET A 205 13.99 19.51 10.82
C MET A 205 12.80 20.42 11.12
N MET A 206 11.59 19.97 10.80
CA MET A 206 10.36 20.67 11.19
C MET A 206 10.16 20.60 12.70
N TYR A 207 9.67 21.67 13.32
CA TYR A 207 9.42 21.75 14.75
C TYR A 207 7.97 22.17 15.05
N LYS A 208 7.35 21.52 16.03
CA LYS A 208 6.01 21.85 16.55
C LYS A 208 5.96 21.47 18.02
N HIS A 209 5.31 22.31 18.82
CA HIS A 209 5.07 22.12 20.24
C HIS A 209 3.65 22.61 20.54
N GLY A 210 2.95 21.95 21.46
CA GLY A 210 1.57 22.31 21.79
C GLY A 210 0.78 21.14 22.36
N LYS A 211 -0.45 21.41 22.81
CA LYS A 211 -1.33 20.41 23.44
C LYS A 211 -1.91 19.41 22.44
N GLU A 212 -1.89 19.75 21.17
CA GLU A 212 -2.29 18.92 20.03
C GLU A 212 -1.31 17.77 19.75
N VAL A 213 -0.05 17.88 20.21
CA VAL A 213 0.97 16.85 20.01
C VAL A 213 0.79 15.80 21.08
N LEU A 214 0.10 14.72 20.73
CA LEU A 214 -0.11 13.60 21.65
C LEU A 214 1.14 12.73 21.69
N VAL A 215 1.74 12.63 22.88
CA VAL A 215 2.95 11.83 23.12
C VAL A 215 2.66 10.73 24.13
N TYR A 216 3.17 9.54 23.86
CA TYR A 216 3.21 8.43 24.80
C TYR A 216 4.66 7.97 24.99
N GLN A 217 5.08 7.80 26.23
CA GLN A 217 6.44 7.39 26.56
C GLN A 217 6.41 5.96 27.11
N GLY A 218 6.99 5.02 26.36
CA GLY A 218 7.22 3.66 26.79
C GLY A 218 8.65 3.47 27.29
N GLU A 219 8.96 2.29 27.84
CA GLU A 219 10.29 1.99 28.40
C GLU A 219 11.42 2.10 27.37
N ARG A 220 11.15 1.75 26.10
CA ARG A 220 12.16 1.68 25.02
C ARG A 220 11.81 2.52 23.80
N TYR A 221 10.73 3.29 23.85
CA TYR A 221 10.26 4.07 22.71
C TYR A 221 9.47 5.30 23.15
N THR A 222 9.44 6.31 22.29
CA THR A 222 8.48 7.42 22.37
C THR A 222 7.59 7.34 21.15
N ALA A 223 6.28 7.35 21.36
CA ALA A 223 5.29 7.40 20.29
C ALA A 223 4.68 8.80 20.24
N VAL A 224 4.55 9.34 19.04
CA VAL A 224 3.90 10.63 18.78
C VAL A 224 2.78 10.41 17.78
N ARG A 225 1.60 10.98 18.04
CA ARG A 225 0.46 10.96 17.12
C ARG A 225 0.25 12.36 16.56
N LEU A 226 0.47 12.49 15.24
CA LEU A 226 0.20 13.70 14.47
C LEU A 226 -0.94 13.43 13.49
N PRO A 227 -2.15 13.98 13.73
CA PRO A 227 -3.28 13.79 12.83
C PRO A 227 -3.08 14.49 11.49
N TYR A 228 -3.61 13.89 10.42
CA TYR A 228 -3.75 14.52 9.12
C TYR A 228 -5.13 15.16 8.98
N HIS A 229 -5.24 16.14 8.08
CA HIS A 229 -6.51 16.73 7.71
C HIS A 229 -7.36 15.67 6.99
N CYS A 230 -8.53 15.37 7.56
CA CYS A 230 -9.51 14.45 7.00
C CYS A 230 -10.88 15.15 6.99
N THR A 231 -11.56 15.09 5.86
CA THR A 231 -12.96 15.45 5.67
C THR A 231 -13.79 14.19 5.93
N PRO A 232 -14.63 14.13 6.98
CA PRO A 232 -15.47 12.95 7.18
C PRO A 232 -16.32 12.70 5.92
N PRO A 233 -16.45 11.44 5.45
CA PRO A 233 -17.29 11.15 4.30
C PRO A 233 -18.72 11.62 4.59
N SER A 234 -19.33 12.32 3.63
CA SER A 234 -20.75 12.70 3.70
C SER A 234 -21.60 11.45 3.94
N GLU A 235 -22.44 11.49 4.97
CA GLU A 235 -23.41 10.42 5.28
C GLU A 235 -24.33 10.09 4.11
#